data_AF-A0A529FCC6-F1
#
_entry.id   AF-A0A529FCC6-F1
#
_cell.length_a   1.000
_cell.length_b   1.000
_cell.length_c   1.000
_cell.angle_alpha   90.00
_cell.angle_beta   90.00
_cell.angle_gamma   90.00
#
_symmetry.space_group_name_H-M   'P 1'
#
loop_
_entity.id
_entity.type
_entity.pdbx_description
1 polymer ?
#
loop_
_entity_poly.entity_id
_entity_poly.type
_entity_poly.pdbx_seq_one_letter_code
_entity_poly.pdbx_strand_id
1 'polypeptide(L)'
;MTAISEHSSSNPAGFVGFYKRIIKLPEHIPFSLVQLAARVAVAHVFWQSAQTKLVSWPVTLQLFANEYNLPFIDPSIAALLATAAELTGSVLIFLGLFSRLAALM
;
A
#
# COMPACT_ATOMS: atom_id res chain seq x y z
N MET A 1 38.82 -52.96 -25.15
CA MET A 1 38.53 -52.65 -23.74
C MET A 1 39.27 -51.36 -23.45
N THR A 2 38.64 -50.19 -23.35
CA THR A 2 37.61 -49.83 -22.36
C THR A 2 36.71 -48.73 -22.91
N ALA A 3 35.41 -49.02 -23.03
CA ALA A 3 34.38 -48.04 -23.25
C ALA A 3 34.16 -47.26 -21.94
N ILE A 4 34.46 -45.97 -21.94
CA ILE A 4 34.06 -45.08 -20.85
C ILE A 4 32.59 -44.77 -21.10
N SER A 5 31.74 -45.40 -20.28
CA SER A 5 30.31 -45.13 -20.23
C SER A 5 30.08 -43.67 -19.85
N GLU A 6 29.58 -42.88 -20.79
CA GLU A 6 29.01 -41.57 -20.46
C GLU A 6 27.88 -41.75 -19.46
N HIS A 7 28.11 -41.28 -18.24
CA HIS A 7 27.06 -41.21 -17.23
C HIS A 7 26.01 -40.20 -17.69
N SER A 8 24.86 -40.75 -18.08
CA SER A 8 23.57 -40.08 -18.23
C SER A 8 23.43 -38.97 -17.19
N SER A 9 23.47 -37.74 -17.67
CA SER A 9 23.15 -36.54 -16.91
C SER A 9 21.73 -36.70 -16.36
N SER A 10 21.65 -36.97 -15.06
CA SER A 10 20.41 -37.02 -14.29
C SER A 10 19.58 -35.77 -14.59
N ASN A 11 18.40 -35.96 -15.16
CA ASN A 11 17.46 -34.94 -15.55
C ASN A 11 17.10 -34.01 -14.35
N PRO A 12 17.62 -32.78 -14.26
CA PRO A 12 17.25 -31.84 -13.19
C PRO A 12 15.87 -31.22 -13.41
N ALA A 13 15.15 -31.60 -14.48
CA ALA A 13 14.06 -30.84 -15.06
C ALA A 13 12.73 -30.89 -14.30
N GLY A 14 12.58 -31.72 -13.27
CA GLY A 14 11.32 -31.83 -12.51
C GLY A 14 11.13 -30.67 -11.53
N PHE A 15 11.68 -30.82 -10.32
CA PHE A 15 11.48 -29.88 -9.22
C PHE A 15 12.21 -28.55 -9.41
N VAL A 16 13.46 -28.57 -9.88
CA VAL A 16 14.24 -27.34 -10.10
C VAL A 16 13.67 -26.54 -11.28
N GLY A 17 13.20 -27.22 -12.32
CA GLY A 17 12.50 -26.60 -13.46
C GLY A 17 11.18 -25.96 -13.05
N PHE A 18 10.37 -26.68 -12.26
CA PHE A 18 9.10 -26.17 -11.74
C PHE A 18 9.31 -24.98 -10.78
N TYR A 19 10.26 -25.09 -9.85
CA TYR A 19 10.64 -23.99 -8.95
C TYR A 19 11.08 -22.75 -9.72
N LYS A 20 11.98 -22.90 -10.71
CA LYS A 20 12.42 -21.80 -11.58
C LYS A 20 11.27 -21.17 -12.36
N ARG A 21 10.23 -21.94 -12.72
CA ARG A 21 9.05 -21.41 -13.40
C ARG A 21 8.17 -20.60 -12.47
N ILE A 22 7.98 -21.07 -11.23
CA ILE A 22 7.17 -20.37 -10.22
C ILE A 22 7.79 -19.01 -9.86
N ILE A 23 9.11 -18.96 -9.64
CA ILE A 23 9.79 -17.70 -9.25
C ILE A 23 9.82 -16.65 -10.36
N LYS A 24 9.60 -17.04 -11.62
CA LYS A 24 9.52 -16.11 -12.77
C LYS A 24 8.12 -15.55 -13.00
N LEU A 25 7.07 -16.13 -12.38
CA LEU A 25 5.70 -15.63 -12.52
C LEU A 25 5.55 -14.14 -12.12
N PRO A 26 6.16 -13.64 -11.02
CA PRO A 26 6.07 -12.24 -10.65
C PRO A 26 6.76 -11.29 -11.64
N GLU A 27 7.77 -11.75 -12.39
CA GLU A 27 8.45 -10.94 -13.42
C GLU A 27 7.51 -10.53 -14.56
N HIS A 28 6.41 -11.27 -14.74
CA HIS A 28 5.37 -10.94 -15.73
C HIS A 28 4.37 -9.89 -15.24
N ILE A 29 4.37 -9.55 -13.95
CA ILE A 29 3.47 -8.52 -13.42
C ILE A 29 4.09 -7.15 -13.71
N PRO A 30 3.41 -6.28 -14.48
CA PRO A 30 3.94 -4.95 -14.74
C PRO A 30 3.99 -4.17 -13.42
N PHE A 31 5.13 -3.53 -13.16
CA PHE A 31 5.33 -2.76 -11.94
C PHE A 31 4.27 -1.65 -11.74
N SER A 32 3.74 -1.11 -12.84
CA SER A 32 2.62 -0.15 -12.80
C SER A 32 1.36 -0.70 -12.15
N LEU A 33 1.07 -2.00 -12.29
CA LEU A 33 -0.08 -2.63 -11.63
C LEU A 33 0.16 -2.77 -10.12
N VAL A 34 1.39 -3.11 -9.72
CA VAL A 34 1.79 -3.16 -8.31
C VAL A 34 1.67 -1.77 -7.69
N GLN A 35 2.15 -0.74 -8.38
CA GLN A 35 2.01 0.66 -7.95
C GLN A 35 0.55 1.11 -7.86
N LEU A 36 -0.30 0.72 -8.82
CA LEU A 36 -1.72 1.03 -8.76
C LEU A 36 -2.39 0.34 -7.57
N ALA A 37 -2.14 -0.96 -7.36
CA ALA A 37 -2.68 -1.71 -6.23
C ALA A 37 -2.26 -1.10 -4.90
N ALA A 38 -0.98 -0.70 -4.76
CA ALA A 38 -0.49 0.00 -3.58
C ALA A 38 -1.24 1.32 -3.33
N ARG A 39 -1.46 2.13 -4.37
CA ARG A 39 -2.22 3.38 -4.25
C ARG A 39 -3.67 3.15 -3.84
N VAL A 40 -4.34 2.17 -4.44
CA VAL A 40 -5.72 1.80 -4.08
C VAL A 40 -5.78 1.35 -2.62
N ALA A 41 -4.85 0.51 -2.17
CA ALA A 41 -4.81 0.04 -0.80
C ALA A 41 -4.66 1.20 0.20
N VAL A 42 -3.70 2.10 -0.03
CA VAL A 42 -3.46 3.25 0.86
C VAL A 42 -4.62 4.25 0.80
N ALA A 43 -5.12 4.57 -0.38
CA ALA A 43 -6.30 5.45 -0.53
C ALA A 43 -7.51 4.89 0.22
N HIS A 44 -7.74 3.57 0.14
CA HIS A 44 -8.85 2.94 0.85
C HIS A 44 -8.72 3.07 2.37
N VAL A 45 -7.51 2.94 2.94
CA VAL A 45 -7.29 3.16 4.39
C VAL A 45 -7.66 4.59 4.79
N PHE A 46 -7.22 5.59 4.03
CA PHE A 46 -7.55 6.99 4.28
C PHE A 46 -9.06 7.25 4.16
N TRP A 47 -9.70 6.67 3.14
CA TRP A 47 -11.14 6.75 2.97
C TRP A 47 -11.89 6.20 4.18
N GLN A 48 -11.57 4.98 4.63
CA GLN A 48 -12.21 4.37 5.80
C GLN A 48 -12.00 5.21 7.06
N SER A 49 -10.79 5.74 7.26
CA SER A 49 -10.49 6.66 8.38
C SER A 49 -11.34 7.93 8.35
N ALA A 50 -11.53 8.54 7.17
CA ALA A 50 -12.39 9.71 7.03
C ALA A 50 -13.87 9.36 7.33
N GLN A 51 -14.35 8.21 6.85
CA GLN A 51 -15.73 7.77 7.09
C GLN A 51 -16.03 7.58 8.58
N THR A 52 -15.10 7.02 9.38
CA THR A 52 -15.33 6.88 10.83
C THR A 52 -15.50 8.23 11.52
N LYS A 53 -14.76 9.24 11.07
CA LYS A 53 -14.90 10.62 11.59
C LYS A 53 -16.23 11.25 11.21
N LEU A 54 -16.66 11.07 9.97
CA LEU A 54 -17.91 11.63 9.44
C LEU A 54 -19.16 10.97 10.05
N VAL A 55 -19.13 9.66 10.26
CA VAL A 55 -20.24 8.91 10.87
C VAL A 55 -20.52 9.35 12.31
N SER A 56 -19.49 9.74 13.06
CA SER A 56 -19.64 10.15 14.46
C SER A 56 -18.89 11.45 14.73
N TRP A 57 -19.32 12.53 14.07
CA TRP A 57 -18.70 13.84 14.21
C TRP A 57 -18.56 14.34 15.66
N PRO A 58 -19.56 14.19 16.56
CA PRO A 58 -19.41 14.61 17.95
C PRO A 58 -18.29 13.86 18.70
N VAL A 59 -18.12 12.56 18.40
CA VAL A 59 -17.03 11.75 18.98
C VAL A 59 -15.68 12.24 18.45
N THR A 60 -15.59 12.54 17.15
CA THR A 60 -14.38 13.13 16.57
C THR A 60 -13.99 14.42 17.29
N LEU A 61 -14.93 15.35 17.48
CA LEU A 61 -14.67 16.58 18.22
C LEU A 61 -14.22 16.32 19.67
N GLN A 62 -14.84 15.37 20.35
CA GLN A 62 -14.46 14.99 21.71
C GLN A 62 -13.03 14.43 21.78
N LEU A 63 -12.63 13.61 20.80
CA LEU A 63 -11.26 13.09 20.71
C LEU A 63 -10.26 14.20 20.46
N PHE A 64 -10.55 15.14 19.56
CA PHE A 64 -9.71 16.31 19.33
C PHE A 64 -9.61 17.25 20.52
N ALA A 65 -10.67 17.37 21.33
CA ALA A 65 -10.69 18.22 22.51
C ALA A 65 -9.96 17.60 23.70
N ASN A 66 -10.13 16.30 23.94
CA ASN A 66 -9.70 15.68 25.20
C ASN A 66 -8.51 14.74 25.04
N GLU A 67 -8.40 14.03 23.90
CA GLU A 67 -7.40 12.98 23.71
C GLU A 67 -6.18 13.48 22.93
N TYR A 68 -6.39 14.19 21.81
CA TYR A 68 -5.30 14.71 20.99
C TYR A 68 -4.62 15.95 21.60
N ASN A 69 -5.29 16.64 22.53
CA ASN A 69 -4.75 17.73 23.35
C ASN A 69 -3.89 18.75 22.56
N LEU A 70 -4.43 19.32 21.49
CA LEU A 70 -3.71 20.25 20.63
C LEU A 70 -3.46 21.59 21.37
N PRO A 71 -2.20 22.06 21.49
CA PRO A 71 -1.87 23.24 22.30
C PRO A 71 -2.28 24.57 21.67
N PHE A 72 -2.40 24.64 20.33
CA PHE A 72 -2.55 25.91 19.60
C PHE A 72 -3.78 26.00 18.70
N ILE A 73 -4.41 24.87 18.38
CA ILE A 73 -5.48 24.81 17.37
C ILE A 73 -6.77 24.41 18.07
N ASP A 74 -7.83 25.17 17.79
CA ASP A 74 -9.16 24.83 18.27
C ASP A 74 -9.56 23.41 17.80
N PRO A 75 -10.08 22.55 18.69
CA PRO A 75 -10.44 21.18 18.35
C PRO A 75 -11.38 21.04 17.15
N SER A 76 -12.28 22.00 16.94
CA SER A 76 -13.21 21.97 15.81
C SER A 76 -12.51 22.20 14.48
N ILE A 77 -11.55 23.12 14.44
CA ILE A 77 -10.71 23.39 13.26
C ILE A 77 -9.78 22.20 13.02
N ALA A 78 -9.15 21.67 14.07
CA ALA A 78 -8.24 20.53 13.95
C ALA A 78 -8.96 19.28 13.41
N ALA A 79 -10.14 18.96 13.94
CA ALA A 79 -10.96 17.85 13.48
C ALA A 79 -11.35 18.00 12.01
N LEU A 80 -11.74 19.21 11.60
CA LEU A 80 -12.11 19.51 10.22
C LEU A 80 -10.91 19.35 9.28
N LEU A 81 -9.77 19.95 9.63
CA LEU A 81 -8.55 19.87 8.83
C LEU A 81 -8.05 18.43 8.69
N ALA A 82 -8.08 17.64 9.78
CA ALA A 82 -7.69 16.23 9.74
C ALA A 82 -8.62 15.42 8.84
N THR A 83 -9.94 15.60 8.96
CA THR A 83 -10.92 14.88 8.14
C THR A 83 -10.83 15.28 6.67
N ALA A 84 -10.63 16.57 6.39
CA ALA A 84 -10.42 17.09 5.04
C ALA A 84 -9.12 16.56 4.43
N ALA A 85 -8.03 16.53 5.20
CA ALA A 85 -6.74 15.97 4.76
C ALA A 85 -6.86 14.47 4.45
N GLU A 86 -7.62 13.71 5.24
CA GLU A 86 -7.84 12.29 4.99
C GLU A 86 -8.66 12.04 3.73
N LEU A 87 -9.74 12.79 3.54
CA LEU A 87 -10.63 12.65 2.38
C LEU A 87 -9.93 13.09 1.08
N THR A 88 -9.30 14.26 1.10
CA THR A 88 -8.56 14.78 -0.06
C THR A 88 -7.32 13.94 -0.34
N GLY A 89 -6.57 13.55 0.70
CA GLY A 89 -5.42 12.66 0.59
C GLY A 89 -5.78 11.32 -0.04
N SER A 90 -6.90 10.71 0.36
CA SER A 90 -7.43 9.49 -0.27
C SER A 90 -7.58 9.65 -1.79
N VAL A 91 -8.23 10.74 -2.24
CA VAL A 91 -8.47 10.98 -3.66
C VAL A 91 -7.16 11.27 -4.41
N LEU A 92 -6.28 12.11 -3.84
CA LEU A 92 -5.00 12.46 -4.43
C LEU A 92 -4.09 11.23 -4.60
N ILE A 93 -4.01 10.37 -3.58
CA ILE A 93 -3.22 9.14 -3.60
C ILE A 93 -3.78 8.16 -4.63
N PHE A 94 -5.11 7.97 -4.68
CA PHE A 94 -5.75 7.11 -5.67
C PHE A 94 -5.41 7.54 -7.10
N LEU A 95 -5.51 8.84 -7.39
CA LEU A 95 -5.15 9.41 -8.69
C LEU A 95 -3.63 9.46 -8.94
N GLY A 96 -2.82 9.25 -7.90
CA GLY A 96 -1.37 9.33 -7.96
C GLY A 96 -0.80 10.75 -8.08
N LEU A 97 -1.61 11.76 -7.77
CA LEU A 97 -1.21 13.17 -7.79
C LEU A 97 -0.23 13.47 -6.66
N PHE A 98 0.72 14.38 -6.90
CA PHE A 98 1.77 14.78 -5.94
C PHE A 98 2.60 13.64 -5.32
N SER A 99 2.48 12.41 -5.81
CA SER A 99 3.20 11.23 -5.32
C SER A 99 4.73 11.40 -5.33
N ARG A 100 5.27 12.17 -6.30
CA ARG A 100 6.70 12.51 -6.36
C ARG A 100 7.12 13.47 -5.26
N LEU A 101 6.29 14.47 -4.93
CA LEU A 101 6.57 15.38 -3.82
C LEU A 101 6.47 14.64 -2.49
N ALA A 102 5.51 13.74 -2.36
CA ALA A 102 5.35 12.89 -1.18
C ALA A 102 6.53 11.93 -0.93
N ALA A 103 7.35 11.65 -1.95
CA ALA A 103 8.54 10.82 -1.80
C ALA A 103 9.78 11.60 -1.29
N LEU A 104 9.67 12.93 -1.10
CA LEU A 104 10.75 13.77 -0.61
C LEU A 104 10.81 13.90 0.92
N MET A 105 9.78 13.43 1.63
CA MET A 105 9.68 13.46 3.10
C MET A 105 10.22 12.20 3.76
#